data_AF-A0A961DLW9-F1
#
_entry.id   AF-A0A961DLW9-F1
#
_cell.length_a   1.000
_cell.length_b   1.000
_cell.length_c   1.000
_cell.angle_alpha   90.00
_cell.angle_beta   90.00
_cell.angle_gamma   90.00
#
_symmetry.space_group_name_H-M   'P 1'
#
loop_
_entity.id
_entity.type
_entity.pdbx_description
1 polymer ?
#
loop_
_entity_poly.entity_id
_entity_poly.type
_entity_poly.pdbx_seq_one_letter_code
_entity_poly.pdbx_strand_id
1 'polypeptide(L)' 'MSATDLTTTEVLTIEEAATLLRISRNAAYAAARQWRATGGETGIPCIEIGRTLRVPRADLDKLLGREPRTEVT' A
#
# COMPACT_ATOMS: atom_id res chain seq x y z
N MET A 1 17.10 9.02 2.41
CA MET A 1 16.41 7.74 2.13
C MET A 1 16.41 7.58 0.62
N SER A 2 17.33 6.76 0.10
CA SER A 2 17.47 6.55 -1.35
C SER A 2 16.24 5.85 -1.89
N ALA A 3 15.71 6.30 -3.02
CA ALA A 3 14.50 5.79 -3.65
C ALA A 3 14.58 4.31 -4.10
N THR A 4 15.77 3.69 -4.00
CA THR A 4 16.07 2.34 -4.49
C THR A 4 15.55 1.21 -3.59
N ASP A 5 15.14 1.45 -2.34
CA ASP A 5 14.77 0.37 -1.40
C ASP A 5 13.29 -0.06 -1.46
N LEU A 6 12.40 0.80 -1.98
CA LEU A 6 10.97 0.49 -2.03
C LEU A 6 10.60 -0.50 -3.15
N THR A 7 11.52 -0.76 -4.09
CA THR A 7 11.25 -1.67 -5.21
C THR A 7 11.31 -3.14 -4.82
N THR A 8 11.92 -3.47 -3.68
CA THR A 8 12.09 -4.85 -3.18
C THR A 8 11.29 -5.08 -1.88
N THR A 9 10.54 -4.08 -1.42
CA THR A 9 9.79 -4.18 -0.17
C THR A 9 8.40 -4.77 -0.43
N GLU A 10 8.15 -5.96 0.09
CA GLU A 10 6.86 -6.69 -0.04
C GLU A 10 5.69 -6.01 0.68
N VAL A 11 5.98 -5.22 1.73
CA VAL A 11 4.96 -4.53 2.54
C VAL A 11 5.36 -3.10 2.83
N LEU A 12 4.52 -2.17 2.42
CA LEU A 12 4.73 -0.74 2.62
C LEU A 12 4.01 -0.26 3.88
N THR A 13 4.49 0.81 4.48
CA THR A 13 3.71 1.63 5.41
C THR A 13 2.69 2.47 4.65
N ILE A 14 1.71 3.05 5.38
CA ILE A 14 0.77 4.01 4.79
C ILE A 14 1.52 5.22 4.20
N GLU A 15 2.60 5.68 4.85
CA GLU A 15 3.37 6.84 4.38
C GLU A 15 4.16 6.55 3.09
N GLU A 16 4.74 5.35 2.98
CA GLU A 16 5.43 4.92 1.76
C GLU A 16 4.43 4.74 0.61
N ALA A 17 3.27 4.14 0.87
CA ALA A 17 2.19 4.06 -0.11
C ALA A 17 1.69 5.46 -0.53
N ALA A 18 1.55 6.40 0.40
CA ALA A 18 1.19 7.79 0.10
C ALA A 18 2.20 8.44 -0.86
N THR A 19 3.48 8.19 -0.64
CA THR A 19 4.58 8.70 -1.49
C THR A 19 4.51 8.12 -2.90
N LEU A 20 4.26 6.81 -3.03
CA LEU A 20 4.11 6.15 -4.33
C LEU A 20 2.87 6.63 -5.09
N LEU A 21 1.75 6.81 -4.38
CA LEU A 21 0.50 7.32 -4.94
C LEU A 21 0.51 8.84 -5.17
N ARG A 22 1.55 9.54 -4.70
CA ARG A 22 1.71 11.00 -4.75
C ARG A 22 0.54 11.76 -4.10
N ILE A 23 0.08 11.25 -2.96
CA ILE A 23 -0.98 11.88 -2.15
C ILE A 23 -0.45 12.30 -0.78
N SER A 24 -1.17 13.21 -0.12
CA SER A 24 -0.83 13.58 1.25
C SER A 24 -1.00 12.41 2.22
N ARG A 25 -0.23 12.41 3.33
CA ARG A 25 -0.36 11.40 4.38
C ARG A 25 -1.79 11.30 4.91
N ASN A 26 -2.46 12.44 5.12
CA ASN A 26 -3.84 12.48 5.60
C ASN A 26 -4.81 11.79 4.64
N ALA A 27 -4.66 12.03 3.32
CA ALA A 27 -5.46 11.36 2.31
C ALA A 27 -5.20 9.84 2.31
N ALA A 28 -3.95 9.41 2.48
CA ALA A 28 -3.61 8.00 2.54
C ALA A 28 -4.21 7.31 3.77
N TYR A 29 -4.14 7.92 4.95
CA TYR A 29 -4.78 7.37 6.16
C TYR A 29 -6.31 7.34 6.05
N ALA A 30 -6.92 8.35 5.43
CA ALA A 30 -8.36 8.35 5.15
C ALA A 30 -8.75 7.18 4.22
N ALA A 31 -7.99 6.98 3.14
CA ALA A 31 -8.22 5.88 2.21
C ALA A 31 -7.98 4.51 2.85
N ALA A 32 -6.99 4.35 3.73
CA ALA A 32 -6.78 3.13 4.50
C ALA A 32 -7.94 2.85 5.49
N ARG A 33 -8.49 3.90 6.11
CA ARG A 33 -9.70 3.78 6.94
C ARG A 33 -10.90 3.35 6.12
N GLN A 34 -11.08 3.92 4.93
CA GLN A 34 -12.16 3.56 4.02
C GLN A 34 -12.07 2.09 3.56
N TRP A 35 -10.87 1.61 3.27
CA TRP A 35 -10.61 0.21 2.93
C TRP A 35 -11.13 -0.73 4.02
N ARG A 36 -10.75 -0.46 5.28
CA ARG A 36 -11.22 -1.27 6.41
C ARG A 36 -12.72 -1.14 6.66
N ALA A 37 -13.29 0.06 6.49
CA ALA A 37 -14.71 0.30 6.70
C ALA A 37 -15.59 -0.37 5.64
N THR A 38 -15.09 -0.51 4.41
CA THR A 38 -15.82 -1.12 3.29
C THR A 38 -15.46 -2.58 3.05
N GLY A 39 -14.61 -3.19 3.89
CA GLY A 39 -14.20 -4.58 3.70
C GLY A 39 -13.34 -4.80 2.45
N GLY A 40 -12.65 -3.76 1.97
CA GLY A 40 -11.76 -3.84 0.82
C GLY A 40 -12.36 -3.48 -0.54
N GLU A 41 -13.50 -2.78 -0.56
CA GLU A 41 -14.09 -2.32 -1.82
C GLU A 41 -13.44 -1.03 -2.34
N THR A 42 -13.06 -0.11 -1.46
CA THR A 42 -12.56 1.22 -1.85
C THR A 42 -11.48 1.74 -0.92
N GLY A 43 -10.52 2.51 -1.46
CA GLY A 43 -9.44 3.13 -0.69
C GLY A 43 -8.07 2.50 -0.95
N ILE A 44 -7.20 2.49 0.08
CA ILE A 44 -5.85 1.91 -0.03
C ILE A 44 -5.85 0.52 0.61
N PRO A 45 -5.44 -0.54 -0.12
CA PRO A 45 -5.36 -1.88 0.42
C PRO A 45 -4.41 -1.92 1.61
N CYS A 46 -4.93 -2.32 2.76
CA CYS A 46 -4.14 -2.42 3.97
C CYS A 46 -4.57 -3.60 4.83
N ILE A 47 -3.59 -4.18 5.51
CA ILE A 47 -3.73 -5.22 6.51
C ILE A 47 -3.26 -4.69 7.86
N GLU A 48 -3.96 -5.09 8.92
CA GLU A 48 -3.60 -4.74 10.28
C GLU A 48 -2.78 -5.87 10.90
N ILE A 49 -1.55 -5.56 11.29
CA ILE A 49 -0.65 -6.49 11.97
C ILE A 49 -0.38 -5.93 13.36
N GLY A 50 -1.08 -6.47 14.36
CA GLY A 50 -1.04 -5.99 15.73
C GLY A 50 -1.61 -4.57 15.85
N ARG A 51 -0.74 -3.57 15.98
CA ARG A 51 -1.13 -2.15 16.12
C ARG A 51 -0.76 -1.30 14.90
N THR A 52 -0.26 -1.93 13.84
CA THR A 52 0.33 -1.24 12.69
C THR A 52 -0.39 -1.63 11.42
N LEU A 53 -0.64 -0.64 10.56
CA LEU A 53 -1.16 -0.88 9.21
C LEU A 53 -0.01 -1.06 8.22
N ARG A 54 -0.14 -2.07 7.36
CA ARG A 54 0.77 -2.35 6.25
C ARG A 54 -0.02 -2.47 4.97
N VAL A 55 0.56 -1.99 3.87
CA VAL A 55 0.01 -2.04 2.51
C VAL A 55 0.77 -3.14 1.77
N PRO A 56 0.13 -4.28 1.46
CA PRO A 56 0.75 -5.30 0.63
C PRO A 56 1.10 -4.73 -0.74
N ARG A 57 2.36 -4.88 -1.17
CA ARG A 57 2.85 -4.36 -2.47
C ARG A 57 2.02 -4.93 -3.62
N ALA A 58 1.74 -6.23 -3.58
CA ALA A 58 0.96 -6.94 -4.59
C ALA A 58 -0.45 -6.36 -4.76
N ASP A 59 -1.14 -6.02 -3.67
CA ASP A 59 -2.50 -5.48 -3.77
C ASP A 59 -2.51 -4.02 -4.22
N LEU A 60 -1.49 -3.24 -3.82
CA LEU A 60 -1.30 -1.89 -4.33
C LEU A 60 -0.99 -1.91 -5.84
N ASP A 61 -0.16 -2.85 -6.30
CA ASP A 61 0.16 -3.00 -7.72
C ASP A 61 -1.08 -3.44 -8.52
N LYS A 62 -1.90 -4.39 -8.01
CA LYS A 62 -3.20 -4.74 -8.60
C LYS A 62 -4.12 -3.53 -8.72
N LEU A 63 -4.22 -2.70 -7.68
CA LEU A 63 -5.02 -1.47 -7.70
C LEU A 63 -4.54 -0.49 -8.77
N LEU A 64 -3.23 -0.41 -9.01
CA LEU A 64 -2.62 0.42 -10.04
C LEU A 64 -2.65 -0.21 -11.44
N GLY A 65 -3.26 -1.39 -11.61
CA GLY A 65 -3.28 -2.12 -12.88
C GLY A 65 -1.90 -2.63 -13.31
N ARG A 66 -0.96 -2.77 -12.38
CA ARG A 66 0.35 -3.36 -12.64
C ARG A 66 0.28 -4.87 -12.43
N GLU A 67 1.02 -5.60 -13.27
CA GLU A 67 1.23 -7.01 -13.02
C GLU A 67 2.01 -7.19 -11.72
N PRO A 68 1.61 -8.14 -10.85
CA PRO A 68 2.37 -8.43 -9.64
C PRO A 68 3.79 -8.81 -10.05
N ARG A 69 4.79 -8.24 -9.37
CA ARG A 69 6.17 -8.66 -9.56
C ARG A 69 6.26 -10.13 -9.16
N THR A 70 6.22 -11.02 -10.14
CA THR A 70 6.43 -12.44 -9.95
C THR A 70 7.94 -12.63 -10.11
N GLU A 71 8.69 -12.54 -9.02
CA GLU A 71 10.08 -12.99 -9.05
C GLU A 71 10.05 -14.51 -9.21
N VAL A 72 10.30 -14.97 -10.44
CA VAL A 72 10.68 -16.34 -10.72
C VAL A 72 12.12 -16.52 -10.22
N THR A 73 12.28 -17.51 -9.35
CA THR A 73 13.46 -17.95 -8.59
C THR A 73 14.82 -17.73 -9.25
#